data_AF-A0A238ZGT9-F1
#
_entry.id   AF-A0A238ZGT9-F1
#
_cell.length_a   1.000
_cell.length_b   1.000
_cell.length_c   1.000
_cell.angle_alpha   90.00
_cell.angle_beta   90.00
_cell.angle_gamma   90.00
#
_symmetry.space_group_name_H-M   'P 1'
#
loop_
_entity.id
_entity.type
_entity.pdbx_description
1 polymer ?
#
loop_
_entity_poly.entity_id
_entity_poly.type
_entity_poly.pdbx_seq_one_letter_code
_entity_poly.pdbx_strand_id
1 'polypeptide(L)'
;MRDVDLRELRRRIPIAGNRALAEIVDGLETAENLTAARVEHGFFSRVILGWNRKDRQRALESQAALALTQRRMVAWAQETARHLAFTDLTVGLLAMEVEQLQDSVLELREANRQAFREIRELAAVLAEFIDAVDLRFAEIDERLDGHERILDTHARALLELDRRVLATELWQSAWADGDLAVRRWRHQGAYAGLPWPCQVLLLARECATGRQGLHEFVTGDEAWRERLADDVLADPRAAAAAQAYWPARPAADPGPGTGPAVPAAPSYREVAESVRRARGPRPAPGGRTPADDPLPVPHRRQVRSLLERIIADMPDADERRMVAEVAGIGLSARLRPPHRPIGYAVARALDLSTRPPARRPEDPARVAVEDARRDCGHVPAVTQEEFVRGVVHEQADAARQARAALRTETEKRRGTGEGGGPDA
;
A
#
# COMPACT_ATOMS: atom_id res chain seq x y z
N MET A 1 -46.14 38.14 -31.00
CA MET A 1 -47.57 37.79 -31.18
C MET A 1 -48.40 38.92 -30.60
N ARG A 2 -49.11 39.68 -31.45
CA ARG A 2 -50.09 40.67 -30.98
C ARG A 2 -51.35 39.89 -30.59
N ASP A 3 -51.73 40.00 -29.33
CA ASP A 3 -52.99 39.47 -28.81
C ASP A 3 -54.14 40.11 -29.60
N VAL A 4 -54.85 39.31 -30.39
CA VAL A 4 -56.06 39.76 -31.08
C VAL A 4 -57.15 39.87 -30.03
N ASP A 5 -57.46 41.10 -29.61
CA ASP A 5 -58.47 41.37 -28.57
C ASP A 5 -59.87 41.00 -29.08
N LEU A 6 -60.31 39.80 -28.71
CA LEU A 6 -61.63 39.24 -29.03
C LEU A 6 -62.79 40.13 -28.52
N ARG A 7 -62.53 41.07 -27.58
CA ARG A 7 -63.54 42.04 -27.12
C ARG A 7 -63.75 43.18 -28.11
N GLU A 8 -62.72 43.57 -28.85
CA GLU A 8 -62.80 44.59 -29.90
C GLU A 8 -63.65 44.09 -31.08
N LEU A 9 -63.50 42.80 -31.43
CA LEU A 9 -64.28 42.15 -32.50
C LEU A 9 -65.76 41.99 -32.13
N ARG A 10 -66.06 41.68 -30.86
CA ARG A 10 -67.44 41.58 -30.36
C ARG A 10 -68.19 42.92 -30.34
N ARG A 11 -67.48 44.06 -30.30
CA ARG A 11 -68.09 45.40 -30.38
C ARG A 11 -68.48 45.82 -31.80
N ARG A 12 -67.96 45.17 -32.85
CA ARG A 12 -68.19 45.55 -34.25
C ARG A 12 -69.33 44.79 -34.95
N ILE A 13 -69.92 43.80 -34.31
CA ILE A 13 -71.07 43.06 -34.85
C ILE A 13 -72.34 43.58 -34.14
N PRO A 14 -73.15 44.44 -34.79
CA PRO A 14 -74.35 44.96 -34.16
C PRO A 14 -75.39 43.83 -34.09
N ILE A 15 -75.85 43.51 -32.88
CA ILE A 15 -76.98 42.59 -32.66
C ILE A 15 -78.26 43.33 -33.07
N ALA A 16 -78.50 43.45 -34.38
CA ALA A 16 -79.64 44.14 -34.97
C ALA A 16 -80.88 43.22 -35.15
N GLY A 17 -80.94 42.10 -34.42
CA GLY A 17 -81.97 41.07 -34.64
C GLY A 17 -83.34 41.40 -34.05
N ASN A 18 -83.44 41.91 -32.81
CA ASN A 18 -84.70 41.78 -32.08
C ASN A 18 -85.67 42.97 -32.23
N ARG A 19 -85.18 44.20 -32.44
CA ARG A 19 -86.07 45.38 -32.52
C ARG A 19 -86.74 45.53 -33.87
N ALA A 20 -86.02 45.21 -34.95
CA ALA A 20 -86.57 45.23 -36.31
C ALA A 20 -87.57 44.09 -36.53
N LEU A 21 -87.31 42.89 -35.97
CA LEU A 21 -88.28 41.79 -36.01
C LEU A 21 -89.55 42.11 -35.19
N ALA A 22 -89.41 42.78 -34.04
CA ALA A 22 -90.56 43.20 -33.23
C ALA A 22 -91.46 44.22 -33.95
N GLU A 23 -90.91 45.26 -34.59
CA GLU A 23 -91.71 46.26 -35.32
C GLU A 23 -92.40 45.68 -36.58
N ILE A 24 -91.87 44.60 -37.16
CA ILE A 24 -92.48 43.92 -38.32
C ILE A 24 -93.65 43.04 -37.91
N VAL A 25 -93.52 42.32 -36.79
CA VAL A 25 -94.63 41.52 -36.24
C VAL A 25 -95.78 42.44 -35.84
N ASP A 26 -95.49 43.56 -35.17
CA ASP A 26 -96.47 44.57 -34.75
C ASP A 26 -97.15 45.23 -35.98
N GLY A 27 -96.38 45.49 -37.04
CA GLY A 27 -96.90 46.01 -38.31
C GLY A 27 -97.79 45.02 -39.09
N LEU A 28 -97.48 43.72 -39.05
CA LEU A 28 -98.28 42.66 -39.67
C LEU A 28 -99.60 42.44 -38.92
N GLU A 29 -99.55 42.43 -37.58
CA GLU A 29 -100.73 42.28 -36.72
C GLU A 29 -101.69 43.47 -36.90
N THR A 30 -101.17 44.68 -37.07
CA THR A 30 -101.98 45.87 -37.36
C THR A 30 -102.63 45.81 -38.75
N ALA A 31 -101.93 45.27 -39.76
CA ALA A 31 -102.48 45.09 -41.11
C ALA A 31 -103.55 43.99 -41.16
N GLU A 32 -103.34 42.90 -40.42
CA GLU A 32 -104.28 41.79 -40.31
C GLU A 32 -105.59 42.22 -39.64
N ASN A 33 -105.50 43.03 -38.57
CA ASN A 33 -106.65 43.66 -37.90
C ASN A 33 -107.45 44.61 -38.80
N LEU A 34 -106.81 45.31 -39.74
CA LEU A 34 -107.49 46.16 -40.73
C LEU A 34 -108.22 45.37 -41.82
N THR A 35 -107.74 44.17 -42.15
CA THR A 35 -108.43 43.21 -43.04
C THR A 35 -109.54 42.45 -42.34
N ALA A 36 -109.41 42.10 -41.06
CA ALA A 36 -110.44 41.46 -40.26
C ALA A 36 -111.69 42.36 -40.12
N ALA A 37 -111.51 43.67 -39.96
CA ALA A 37 -112.61 44.65 -39.97
C ALA A 37 -113.35 44.75 -41.33
N ARG A 38 -112.82 44.16 -42.41
CA ARG A 38 -113.38 44.24 -43.77
C ARG A 38 -114.29 43.05 -44.14
N VAL A 39 -114.32 41.98 -43.33
CA VAL A 39 -115.01 40.72 -43.64
C VAL A 39 -116.43 40.64 -43.08
N GLU A 40 -116.85 41.54 -42.18
CA GLU A 40 -118.20 41.48 -41.55
C GLU A 40 -119.29 42.37 -42.19
N HIS A 41 -119.07 42.97 -43.36
CA HIS A 41 -120.12 43.73 -44.06
C HIS A 41 -120.51 43.08 -45.40
N GLY A 42 -121.61 42.32 -45.31
CA GLY A 42 -122.24 41.54 -46.36
C GLY A 42 -122.67 42.36 -47.59
N PHE A 43 -122.67 41.64 -48.71
CA PHE A 43 -122.96 42.06 -50.08
C PHE A 43 -124.19 42.99 -50.25
N PHE A 44 -125.22 42.87 -49.39
CA PHE A 44 -126.44 43.68 -49.48
C PHE A 44 -126.35 45.09 -48.88
N SER A 45 -125.34 45.41 -48.04
CA SER A 45 -125.08 46.79 -47.59
C SER A 45 -124.35 47.65 -48.64
N ARG A 46 -123.71 47.00 -49.63
CA ARG A 46 -122.88 47.66 -50.66
C ARG A 46 -123.67 48.22 -51.84
N VAL A 47 -124.96 47.90 -51.96
CA VAL A 47 -125.84 48.38 -53.04
C VAL A 47 -126.74 49.55 -52.60
N ILE A 48 -126.94 49.77 -51.28
CA ILE A 48 -127.85 50.82 -50.77
C ILE A 48 -127.11 52.08 -50.25
N LEU A 49 -125.79 52.04 -50.03
CA LEU A 49 -125.02 53.21 -49.56
C LEU A 49 -124.16 53.88 -50.65
N GLY A 50 -124.67 53.89 -51.88
CA GLY A 50 -124.08 54.59 -53.02
C GLY A 50 -124.43 56.08 -53.08
N TRP A 51 -124.32 56.84 -51.99
CA TRP A 51 -124.43 58.31 -52.07
C TRP A 51 -123.81 59.06 -50.87
N ASN A 52 -122.54 58.80 -50.54
CA ASN A 52 -121.83 59.70 -49.62
C ASN A 52 -120.36 59.92 -49.98
N ARG A 53 -120.03 61.20 -50.22
CA ARG A 53 -118.75 61.68 -50.77
C ARG A 53 -117.56 61.51 -49.80
N LYS A 54 -117.78 61.06 -48.57
CA LYS A 54 -116.76 60.87 -47.52
C LYS A 54 -115.99 59.54 -47.61
N ASP A 55 -116.54 58.49 -48.24
CA ASP A 55 -115.83 57.19 -48.31
C ASP A 55 -114.79 57.09 -49.45
N ARG A 56 -114.85 57.99 -50.43
CA ARG A 56 -113.82 58.07 -51.49
C ARG A 56 -112.47 58.57 -50.96
N GLN A 57 -112.48 59.34 -49.86
CA GLN A 57 -111.28 59.85 -49.23
C GLN A 57 -110.59 58.78 -48.36
N ARG A 58 -111.37 57.95 -47.65
CA ARG A 58 -110.86 56.80 -46.90
C ARG A 58 -110.27 55.71 -47.80
N ALA A 59 -110.81 55.52 -49.01
CA ALA A 59 -110.25 54.58 -49.98
C ALA A 59 -108.86 55.03 -50.49
N LEU A 60 -108.67 56.33 -50.75
CA LEU A 60 -107.39 56.89 -51.18
C LEU A 60 -106.34 56.89 -50.06
N GLU A 61 -106.75 57.15 -48.81
CA GLU A 61 -105.87 57.04 -47.64
C GLU A 61 -105.45 55.59 -47.38
N SER A 62 -106.36 54.61 -47.58
CA SER A 62 -106.03 53.19 -47.45
C SER A 62 -105.07 52.68 -48.52
N GLN A 63 -105.18 53.17 -49.76
CA GLN A 63 -104.24 52.83 -50.85
C GLN A 63 -102.88 53.51 -50.66
N ALA A 64 -102.85 54.75 -50.18
CA ALA A 64 -101.61 55.45 -49.84
C ALA A 64 -100.87 54.77 -48.69
N ALA A 65 -101.59 54.32 -47.65
CA ALA A 65 -101.02 53.55 -46.55
C ALA A 65 -100.44 52.21 -47.04
N LEU A 66 -101.15 51.48 -47.90
CA LEU A 66 -100.68 50.21 -48.46
C LEU A 66 -99.43 50.39 -49.33
N ALA A 67 -99.40 51.42 -50.18
CA ALA A 67 -98.24 51.75 -51.00
C ALA A 67 -97.02 52.17 -50.15
N LEU A 68 -97.24 52.89 -49.04
CA LEU A 68 -96.18 53.27 -48.10
C LEU A 68 -95.61 52.05 -47.36
N THR A 69 -96.48 51.11 -46.99
CA THR A 69 -96.09 49.87 -46.32
C THR A 69 -95.31 48.95 -47.27
N GLN A 70 -95.74 48.84 -48.53
CA GLN A 70 -94.99 48.11 -49.56
C GLN A 70 -93.62 48.75 -49.83
N ARG A 71 -93.53 50.09 -49.92
CA ARG A 71 -92.23 50.78 -50.06
C ARG A 71 -91.32 50.58 -48.85
N ARG A 72 -91.86 50.58 -47.63
CA ARG A 72 -91.09 50.25 -46.42
C ARG A 72 -90.62 48.81 -46.40
N MET A 73 -91.46 47.85 -46.79
CA MET A 73 -91.04 46.45 -46.89
C MET A 73 -89.96 46.23 -47.95
N VAL A 74 -90.05 46.90 -49.10
CA VAL A 74 -89.01 46.82 -50.14
C VAL A 74 -87.72 47.49 -49.68
N ALA A 75 -87.79 48.67 -49.07
CA ALA A 75 -86.62 49.35 -48.52
C ALA A 75 -85.96 48.53 -47.40
N TRP A 76 -86.78 47.92 -46.54
CA TRP A 76 -86.30 47.02 -45.50
C TRP A 76 -85.66 45.77 -46.09
N ALA A 77 -86.31 45.08 -47.03
CA ALA A 77 -85.76 43.92 -47.73
C ALA A 77 -84.42 44.23 -48.43
N GLN A 78 -84.27 45.44 -48.99
CA GLN A 78 -83.01 45.90 -49.56
C GLN A 78 -81.93 46.18 -48.51
N GLU A 79 -82.31 46.69 -47.33
CA GLU A 79 -81.40 46.92 -46.21
C GLU A 79 -80.96 45.60 -45.56
N THR A 80 -81.88 44.65 -45.35
CA THR A 80 -81.53 43.29 -44.88
C THR A 80 -80.70 42.54 -45.92
N ALA A 81 -80.98 42.67 -47.22
CA ALA A 81 -80.13 42.09 -48.27
C ALA A 81 -78.72 42.71 -48.29
N ARG A 82 -78.58 44.02 -48.06
CA ARG A 82 -77.27 44.69 -47.94
C ARG A 82 -76.51 44.29 -46.67
N HIS A 83 -77.20 44.14 -45.54
CA HIS A 83 -76.58 43.62 -44.33
C HIS A 83 -76.16 42.15 -44.47
N LEU A 84 -76.98 41.31 -45.13
CA LEU A 84 -76.63 39.93 -45.45
C LEU A 84 -75.39 39.86 -46.34
N ALA A 85 -75.31 40.68 -47.39
CA ALA A 85 -74.13 40.77 -48.25
C ALA A 85 -72.85 41.23 -47.52
N PHE A 86 -72.98 42.13 -46.53
CA PHE A 86 -71.87 42.55 -45.68
C PHE A 86 -71.43 41.43 -44.74
N THR A 87 -72.36 40.68 -44.13
CA THR A 87 -72.03 39.48 -43.35
C THR A 87 -71.40 38.38 -44.21
N ASP A 88 -71.89 38.14 -45.43
CA ASP A 88 -71.31 37.14 -46.33
C ASP A 88 -69.89 37.50 -46.75
N LEU A 89 -69.61 38.78 -47.03
CA LEU A 89 -68.26 39.27 -47.30
C LEU A 89 -67.35 39.11 -46.08
N THR A 90 -67.86 39.43 -44.88
CA THR A 90 -67.09 39.32 -43.63
C THR A 90 -66.83 37.86 -43.27
N VAL A 91 -67.79 36.97 -43.50
CA VAL A 91 -67.65 35.51 -43.35
C VAL A 91 -66.66 34.96 -44.38
N GLY A 92 -66.68 35.45 -45.63
CA GLY A 92 -65.69 35.08 -46.65
C GLY A 92 -64.27 35.51 -46.29
N LEU A 93 -64.08 36.73 -45.78
CA LEU A 93 -62.79 37.20 -45.29
C LEU A 93 -62.31 36.43 -44.05
N LEU A 94 -63.20 36.13 -43.11
CA LEU A 94 -62.89 35.28 -41.96
C LEU A 94 -62.55 33.85 -42.37
N ALA A 95 -63.24 33.28 -43.36
CA ALA A 95 -62.93 31.96 -43.89
C ALA A 95 -61.54 31.94 -44.53
N MET A 96 -61.19 32.96 -45.31
CA MET A 96 -59.86 33.10 -45.93
C MET A 96 -58.75 33.28 -44.88
N GLU A 97 -58.95 34.10 -43.84
CA GLU A 97 -58.00 34.25 -42.74
C GLU A 97 -57.86 32.96 -41.91
N VAL A 98 -58.97 32.25 -41.68
CA VAL A 98 -58.95 30.94 -41.01
C VAL A 98 -58.20 29.91 -41.86
N GLU A 99 -58.38 29.91 -43.18
CA GLU A 99 -57.66 29.04 -44.12
C GLU A 99 -56.16 29.37 -44.12
N GLN A 100 -55.77 30.65 -44.23
CA GLN A 100 -54.37 31.08 -44.12
C GLN A 100 -53.73 30.72 -42.78
N LEU A 101 -54.48 30.82 -41.68
CA LEU A 101 -54.00 30.45 -40.35
C LEU A 101 -53.89 28.93 -40.20
N GLN A 102 -54.79 28.16 -40.83
CA GLN A 102 -54.67 26.71 -40.91
C GLN A 102 -53.43 26.28 -41.68
N ASP A 103 -53.17 26.89 -42.84
CA ASP A 103 -51.97 26.63 -43.65
C ASP A 103 -50.70 26.99 -42.86
N SER A 104 -50.66 28.15 -42.23
CA SER A 104 -49.53 28.57 -41.37
C SER A 104 -49.30 27.60 -40.20
N VAL A 105 -50.37 27.08 -39.60
CA VAL A 105 -50.29 26.08 -38.52
C VAL A 105 -49.79 24.73 -39.06
N LEU A 106 -50.13 24.34 -40.29
CA LEU A 106 -49.61 23.14 -40.93
C LEU A 106 -48.12 23.29 -41.22
N GLU A 107 -47.68 24.40 -41.81
CA GLU A 107 -46.26 24.69 -42.05
C GLU A 107 -45.45 24.69 -40.75
N LEU A 108 -45.94 25.36 -39.70
CA LEU A 108 -45.30 25.34 -38.38
C LEU A 108 -45.22 23.93 -37.79
N ARG A 109 -46.26 23.11 -37.96
CA ARG A 109 -46.25 21.72 -37.48
C ARG A 109 -45.23 20.89 -38.24
N GLU A 110 -45.09 21.09 -39.55
CA GLU A 110 -44.09 20.41 -40.36
C GLU A 110 -42.67 20.82 -39.99
N ALA A 111 -42.41 22.13 -39.85
CA ALA A 111 -41.15 22.66 -39.38
C ALA A 111 -40.80 22.13 -37.97
N ASN A 112 -41.79 22.05 -37.07
CA ASN A 112 -41.57 21.53 -35.72
C ASN A 112 -41.28 20.01 -35.74
N ARG A 113 -41.99 19.23 -36.58
CA ARG A 113 -41.68 17.80 -36.80
C ARG A 113 -40.29 17.59 -37.39
N GLN A 114 -39.85 18.48 -38.29
CA GLN A 114 -38.49 18.47 -38.86
C GLN A 114 -37.45 18.74 -37.76
N ALA A 115 -37.61 19.82 -36.99
CA ALA A 115 -36.72 20.15 -35.88
C ALA A 115 -36.65 19.04 -34.82
N PHE A 116 -37.78 18.43 -34.46
CA PHE A 116 -37.78 17.28 -33.54
C PHE A 116 -37.06 16.05 -34.09
N ARG A 117 -37.05 15.85 -35.42
CA ARG A 117 -36.25 14.78 -36.04
C ARG A 117 -34.76 15.08 -35.94
N GLU A 118 -34.35 16.30 -36.30
CA GLU A 118 -32.94 16.74 -36.23
C GLU A 118 -32.42 16.70 -34.77
N ILE A 119 -33.22 17.10 -33.79
CA ILE A 119 -32.87 17.00 -32.36
C ILE A 119 -32.68 15.55 -31.93
N ARG A 120 -33.51 14.62 -32.41
CA ARG A 120 -33.37 13.19 -32.10
C ARG A 120 -32.13 12.58 -32.76
N GLU A 121 -31.84 12.96 -33.99
CA GLU A 121 -30.63 12.53 -34.70
C GLU A 121 -29.37 13.03 -33.97
N LEU A 122 -29.35 14.31 -33.56
CA LEU A 122 -28.25 14.86 -32.76
C LEU A 122 -28.11 14.15 -31.41
N ALA A 123 -29.23 13.86 -30.74
CA ALA A 123 -29.23 13.12 -29.48
C ALA A 123 -28.68 11.70 -29.64
N ALA A 124 -28.96 11.03 -30.75
CA ALA A 124 -28.42 9.70 -31.06
C ALA A 124 -26.90 9.75 -31.29
N VAL A 125 -26.42 10.73 -32.07
CA VAL A 125 -24.97 10.94 -32.29
C VAL A 125 -24.26 11.27 -30.98
N LEU A 126 -24.87 12.10 -30.13
CA LEU A 126 -24.31 12.43 -28.83
C LEU A 126 -24.24 11.20 -27.91
N ALA A 127 -25.27 10.33 -27.92
CA ALA A 127 -25.25 9.09 -27.17
C ALA A 127 -24.13 8.15 -27.65
N GLU A 128 -23.98 7.97 -28.96
CA GLU A 128 -22.89 7.15 -29.53
C GLU A 128 -21.50 7.70 -29.18
N PHE A 129 -21.36 9.04 -29.18
CA PHE A 129 -20.11 9.68 -28.76
C PHE A 129 -19.83 9.46 -27.26
N ILE A 130 -20.83 9.57 -26.39
CA ILE A 130 -20.68 9.30 -24.96
C ILE A 130 -20.26 7.85 -24.73
N ASP A 131 -20.92 6.89 -25.40
CA ASP A 131 -20.58 5.47 -25.29
C ASP A 131 -19.14 5.19 -25.76
N ALA A 132 -18.71 5.82 -26.86
CA ALA A 132 -17.33 5.69 -27.36
C ALA A 132 -16.30 6.30 -26.41
N VAL A 133 -16.63 7.41 -25.75
CA VAL A 133 -15.77 8.06 -24.75
C VAL A 133 -15.67 7.21 -23.49
N ASP A 134 -16.77 6.65 -22.99
CA ASP A 134 -16.78 5.77 -21.82
C ASP A 134 -15.96 4.50 -22.07
N LEU A 135 -16.09 3.89 -23.26
CA LEU A 135 -15.27 2.74 -23.65
C LEU A 135 -13.78 3.10 -23.66
N ARG A 136 -13.41 4.28 -24.17
CA ARG A 136 -12.02 4.72 -24.22
C ARG A 136 -11.46 5.03 -22.83
N PHE A 137 -12.27 5.58 -21.92
CA PHE A 137 -11.87 5.78 -20.54
C PHE A 137 -11.65 4.46 -19.81
N ALA A 138 -12.54 3.48 -20.00
CA ALA A 138 -12.37 2.14 -19.43
C ALA A 138 -11.05 1.47 -19.89
N GLU A 139 -10.70 1.58 -21.18
CA GLU A 139 -9.41 1.06 -21.70
C GLU A 139 -8.19 1.78 -21.08
N ILE A 140 -8.30 3.09 -20.87
CA ILE A 140 -7.24 3.88 -20.24
C ILE A 140 -7.06 3.47 -18.78
N ASP A 141 -8.16 3.30 -18.03
CA ASP A 141 -8.13 2.86 -16.64
C ASP A 141 -7.53 1.46 -16.51
N GLU A 142 -7.92 0.51 -17.37
CA GLU A 142 -7.30 -0.82 -17.41
C GLU A 142 -5.79 -0.77 -17.69
N ARG A 143 -5.35 0.15 -18.57
CA ARG A 143 -3.93 0.35 -18.86
C ARG A 143 -3.19 0.99 -17.69
N LEU A 144 -3.82 1.93 -16.98
CA LEU A 144 -3.26 2.57 -15.78
C LEU A 144 -3.09 1.55 -14.65
N ASP A 145 -4.10 0.73 -14.40
CA ASP A 145 -4.03 -0.40 -13.46
C ASP A 145 -2.90 -1.38 -13.84
N GLY A 146 -2.74 -1.64 -15.14
CA GLY A 146 -1.63 -2.45 -15.66
C GLY A 146 -0.25 -1.86 -15.32
N HIS A 147 -0.08 -0.55 -15.51
CA HIS A 147 1.16 0.15 -15.16
C HIS A 147 1.40 0.20 -13.65
N GLU A 148 0.38 0.40 -12.83
CA GLU A 148 0.49 0.40 -11.37
C GLU A 148 1.02 -0.95 -10.87
N ARG A 149 0.49 -2.07 -11.36
CA ARG A 149 0.98 -3.41 -11.01
C ARG A 149 2.44 -3.64 -11.42
N ILE A 150 2.87 -3.09 -12.56
CA ILE A 150 4.27 -3.17 -13.01
C ILE A 150 5.17 -2.35 -12.08
N LEU A 151 4.76 -1.13 -11.71
CA LEU A 151 5.50 -0.27 -10.78
C LEU A 151 5.66 -0.94 -9.41
N ASP A 152 4.59 -1.53 -8.88
CA ASP A 152 4.63 -2.32 -7.63
C ASP A 152 5.60 -3.49 -7.70
N THR A 153 5.61 -4.19 -8.84
CA THR A 153 6.53 -5.32 -9.07
C THR A 153 7.98 -4.84 -9.10
N HIS A 154 8.26 -3.74 -9.80
CA HIS A 154 9.59 -3.13 -9.83
C HIS A 154 10.02 -2.60 -8.47
N ALA A 155 9.13 -1.98 -7.70
CA ALA A 155 9.42 -1.50 -6.35
C ALA A 155 9.84 -2.66 -5.43
N ARG A 156 9.15 -3.80 -5.48
CA ARG A 156 9.55 -5.00 -4.73
C ARG A 156 10.89 -5.56 -5.19
N ALA A 157 11.14 -5.59 -6.50
CA ALA A 157 12.41 -6.07 -7.05
C ALA A 157 13.59 -5.17 -6.65
N LEU A 158 13.40 -3.85 -6.64
CA LEU A 158 14.41 -2.88 -6.19
C LEU A 158 14.73 -3.06 -4.69
N LEU A 159 13.71 -3.24 -3.84
CA LEU A 159 13.92 -3.50 -2.42
C LEU A 159 14.67 -4.82 -2.16
N GLU A 160 14.39 -5.87 -2.94
CA GLU A 160 15.12 -7.13 -2.86
C GLU A 160 16.57 -6.99 -3.31
N LEU A 161 16.82 -6.24 -4.40
CA LEU A 161 18.16 -5.97 -4.88
C LEU A 161 18.98 -5.15 -3.89
N ASP A 162 18.38 -4.12 -3.30
CA ASP A 162 19.01 -3.29 -2.25
C ASP A 162 19.42 -4.14 -1.03
N ARG A 163 18.54 -5.04 -0.58
CA ARG A 163 18.87 -6.00 0.49
C ARG A 163 20.05 -6.90 0.13
N ARG A 164 20.14 -7.38 -1.11
CA ARG A 164 21.26 -8.23 -1.57
C ARG A 164 22.57 -7.45 -1.67
N VAL A 165 22.53 -6.23 -2.18
CA VAL A 165 23.70 -5.34 -2.25
C VAL A 165 24.20 -5.05 -0.83
N LEU A 166 23.32 -4.60 0.07
CA LEU A 166 23.66 -4.32 1.46
C LEU A 166 24.22 -5.56 2.17
N ALA A 167 23.63 -6.75 1.97
CA ALA A 167 24.17 -7.99 2.52
C ALA A 167 25.58 -8.29 2.00
N THR A 168 25.82 -8.10 0.70
CA THR A 168 27.13 -8.34 0.07
C THR A 168 28.18 -7.33 0.55
N GLU A 169 27.83 -6.05 0.68
CA GLU A 169 28.72 -5.00 1.18
C GLU A 169 29.07 -5.21 2.66
N LEU A 170 28.08 -5.58 3.48
CA LEU A 170 28.31 -5.96 4.87
C LEU A 170 29.23 -7.19 4.95
N TRP A 171 29.01 -8.19 4.11
CA TRP A 171 29.87 -9.37 4.04
C TRP A 171 31.30 -9.00 3.64
N GLN A 172 31.50 -8.27 2.54
CA GLN A 172 32.83 -7.87 2.07
C GLN A 172 33.58 -7.04 3.12
N SER A 173 32.89 -6.09 3.77
CA SER A 173 33.52 -5.26 4.79
C SER A 173 33.81 -6.02 6.09
N ALA A 174 32.93 -6.94 6.50
CA ALA A 174 33.18 -7.84 7.62
C ALA A 174 34.40 -8.73 7.35
N TRP A 175 34.53 -9.26 6.13
CA TRP A 175 35.67 -10.08 5.73
C TRP A 175 36.98 -9.30 5.70
N ALA A 176 36.99 -8.10 5.11
CA ALA A 176 38.18 -7.25 5.07
C ALA A 176 38.66 -6.86 6.47
N ASP A 177 37.75 -6.48 7.36
CA ASP A 177 38.07 -6.11 8.75
C ASP A 177 38.54 -7.32 9.56
N GLY A 178 37.92 -8.49 9.36
CA GLY A 178 38.33 -9.75 9.97
C GLY A 178 39.75 -10.17 9.58
N ASP A 179 40.02 -10.19 8.28
CA ASP A 179 41.35 -10.51 7.75
C ASP A 179 42.40 -9.49 8.23
N LEU A 180 42.02 -8.21 8.39
CA LEU A 180 42.90 -7.20 8.96
C LEU A 180 43.17 -7.46 10.45
N ALA A 181 42.16 -7.80 11.25
CA ALA A 181 42.32 -8.13 12.67
C ALA A 181 43.25 -9.34 12.87
N VAL A 182 43.02 -10.43 12.12
CA VAL A 182 43.87 -11.63 12.16
C VAL A 182 45.29 -11.32 11.70
N ARG A 183 45.47 -10.52 10.63
CA ARG A 183 46.82 -10.11 10.18
C ARG A 183 47.54 -9.23 11.19
N ARG A 184 46.85 -8.31 11.85
CA ARG A 184 47.43 -7.47 12.92
C ARG A 184 47.85 -8.31 14.11
N TRP A 185 47.02 -9.26 14.52
CA TRP A 185 47.36 -10.24 15.56
C TRP A 185 48.59 -11.09 15.19
N ARG A 186 48.61 -11.68 13.99
CA ARG A 186 49.73 -12.51 13.50
C ARG A 186 51.02 -11.71 13.32
N HIS A 187 51.01 -10.58 12.61
CA HIS A 187 52.23 -9.93 12.14
C HIS A 187 52.64 -8.70 12.95
N GLN A 188 51.67 -7.89 13.38
CA GLN A 188 51.96 -6.63 14.08
C GLN A 188 52.02 -6.83 15.59
N GLY A 189 51.73 -8.05 16.07
CA GLY A 189 51.70 -8.35 17.48
C GLY A 189 50.59 -7.58 18.20
N ALA A 190 49.40 -7.47 17.60
CA ALA A 190 48.25 -7.01 18.36
C ALA A 190 48.10 -7.94 19.59
N TYR A 191 48.10 -7.35 20.79
CA TYR A 191 48.13 -8.07 22.06
C TYR A 191 49.43 -8.82 22.38
N ALA A 192 50.53 -8.52 21.68
CA ALA A 192 51.85 -9.03 22.02
C ALA A 192 52.22 -8.62 23.46
N GLY A 193 52.78 -9.57 24.21
CA GLY A 193 53.06 -9.41 25.64
C GLY A 193 52.02 -10.07 26.55
N LEU A 194 50.78 -10.25 26.09
CA LEU A 194 49.76 -10.96 26.87
C LEU A 194 49.89 -12.49 26.71
N PRO A 195 49.45 -13.30 27.70
CA PRO A 195 49.28 -14.74 27.54
C PRO A 195 48.43 -15.08 26.33
N TRP A 196 48.80 -16.12 25.59
CA TRP A 196 48.08 -16.53 24.38
C TRP A 196 46.56 -16.72 24.59
N PRO A 197 46.07 -17.34 25.68
CA PRO A 197 44.62 -17.43 25.93
C PRO A 197 43.93 -16.06 26.02
N CYS A 198 44.59 -15.05 26.59
CA CYS A 198 44.08 -13.69 26.65
C CYS A 198 44.08 -13.03 25.26
N GLN A 199 45.12 -13.26 24.45
CA GLN A 199 45.16 -12.76 23.07
C GLN A 199 43.99 -13.31 22.23
N VAL A 200 43.71 -14.62 22.34
CA VAL A 200 42.57 -15.25 21.64
C VAL A 200 41.24 -14.66 22.12
N LEU A 201 41.07 -14.47 23.43
CA LEU A 201 39.87 -13.85 24.00
C LEU A 201 39.64 -12.42 23.47
N LEU A 202 40.70 -11.61 23.42
CA LEU A 202 40.62 -10.23 22.95
C LEU A 202 40.38 -10.15 21.43
N LEU A 203 41.05 -11.01 20.64
CA LEU A 203 40.82 -11.11 19.20
C LEU A 203 39.39 -11.53 18.90
N ALA A 204 38.89 -12.58 19.56
CA ALA A 204 37.50 -13.03 19.43
C ALA A 204 36.51 -11.91 19.75
N ARG A 205 36.78 -11.14 20.82
CA ARG A 205 35.95 -10.00 21.20
C ARG A 205 36.01 -8.87 20.18
N GLU A 206 37.18 -8.53 19.66
CA GLU A 206 37.35 -7.50 18.63
C GLU A 206 36.53 -7.85 17.37
N CYS A 207 36.65 -9.10 16.89
CA CYS A 207 35.86 -9.62 15.77
C CYS A 207 34.34 -9.60 16.07
N ALA A 208 33.94 -10.08 17.25
CA ALA A 208 32.55 -10.13 17.66
C ALA A 208 31.90 -8.75 17.82
N THR A 209 32.65 -7.76 18.29
CA THR A 209 32.16 -6.38 18.49
C THR A 209 32.27 -5.53 17.22
N GLY A 210 33.18 -5.88 16.30
CA GLY A 210 33.38 -5.24 15.00
C GLY A 210 32.36 -5.63 13.92
N ARG A 211 32.76 -5.48 12.65
CA ARG A 211 31.89 -5.71 11.49
C ARG A 211 31.47 -7.16 11.31
N GLN A 212 32.29 -8.13 11.71
CA GLN A 212 31.94 -9.55 11.60
C GLN A 212 30.75 -9.92 12.47
N GLY A 213 30.77 -9.53 13.74
CA GLY A 213 29.59 -9.74 14.59
C GLY A 213 28.39 -8.86 14.22
N LEU A 214 28.59 -7.69 13.58
CA LEU A 214 27.49 -6.92 13.01
C LEU A 214 26.85 -7.66 11.83
N HIS A 215 27.66 -8.20 10.92
CA HIS A 215 27.19 -9.02 9.81
C HIS A 215 26.39 -10.22 10.33
N GLU A 216 26.94 -11.00 11.26
CA GLU A 216 26.21 -12.12 11.89
C GLU A 216 24.90 -11.66 12.53
N PHE A 217 24.87 -10.51 13.22
CA PHE A 217 23.64 -10.00 13.84
C PHE A 217 22.56 -9.66 12.80
N VAL A 218 22.95 -9.15 11.62
CA VAL A 218 22.03 -8.77 10.55
C VAL A 218 21.57 -9.96 9.72
N THR A 219 22.49 -10.86 9.36
CA THR A 219 22.24 -11.96 8.41
C THR A 219 21.97 -13.30 9.08
N GLY A 220 22.41 -13.48 10.33
CA GLY A 220 22.40 -14.76 11.03
C GLY A 220 23.53 -15.71 10.62
N ASP A 221 24.46 -15.27 9.76
CA ASP A 221 25.57 -16.10 9.29
C ASP A 221 26.72 -16.16 10.30
N GLU A 222 26.91 -17.35 10.90
CA GLU A 222 27.91 -17.65 11.93
C GLU A 222 29.25 -18.16 11.36
N ALA A 223 29.42 -18.23 10.02
CA ALA A 223 30.59 -18.85 9.39
C ALA A 223 31.94 -18.19 9.77
N TRP A 224 31.93 -16.90 10.12
CA TRP A 224 33.15 -16.20 10.56
C TRP A 224 33.72 -16.77 11.86
N ARG A 225 32.87 -17.36 12.73
CA ARG A 225 33.29 -17.94 14.02
C ARG A 225 34.22 -19.12 13.80
N GLU A 226 33.81 -20.07 12.96
CA GLU A 226 34.60 -21.26 12.63
C GLU A 226 35.88 -20.88 11.91
N ARG A 227 35.79 -19.96 10.95
CA ARG A 227 36.97 -19.46 10.24
C ARG A 227 37.98 -18.81 11.18
N LEU A 228 37.54 -17.96 12.11
CA LEU A 228 38.43 -17.34 13.09
C LEU A 228 39.09 -18.39 13.99
N ALA A 229 38.32 -19.38 14.45
CA ALA A 229 38.87 -20.46 15.26
C ALA A 229 39.92 -21.27 14.51
N ASP A 230 39.65 -21.63 13.26
CA ASP A 230 40.58 -22.34 12.39
C ASP A 230 41.83 -21.50 12.09
N ASP A 231 41.68 -20.20 11.85
CA ASP A 231 42.80 -19.27 11.66
C ASP A 231 43.68 -19.16 12.91
N VAL A 232 43.08 -19.12 14.10
CA VAL A 232 43.82 -19.10 15.36
C VAL A 232 44.55 -20.43 15.58
N LEU A 233 43.90 -21.57 15.31
CA LEU A 233 44.49 -22.91 15.48
C LEU A 233 45.58 -23.21 14.45
N ALA A 234 45.48 -22.66 13.24
CA ALA A 234 46.48 -22.82 12.19
C ALA A 234 47.73 -21.94 12.38
N ASP A 235 47.70 -20.97 13.29
CA ASP A 235 48.88 -20.13 13.58
C ASP A 235 50.00 -20.98 14.21
N PRO A 236 51.23 -20.99 13.66
CA PRO A 236 52.38 -21.65 14.28
C PRO A 236 52.62 -21.25 15.75
N ARG A 237 52.29 -20.01 16.14
CA ARG A 237 52.36 -19.56 17.53
C ARG A 237 51.35 -20.25 18.43
N ALA A 238 50.21 -20.66 17.89
CA ALA A 238 49.23 -21.44 18.62
C ALA A 238 49.79 -22.82 18.99
N ALA A 239 50.62 -23.45 18.15
CA ALA A 239 51.29 -24.70 18.50
C ALA A 239 52.30 -24.52 19.66
N ALA A 240 53.08 -23.45 19.64
CA ALA A 240 54.00 -23.13 20.74
C ALA A 240 53.25 -22.80 22.04
N ALA A 241 52.16 -22.04 21.95
CA ALA A 241 51.28 -21.75 23.07
C ALA A 241 50.56 -23.00 23.58
N ALA A 242 50.16 -23.91 22.69
CA ALA A 242 49.59 -25.21 23.03
C ALA A 242 50.54 -25.96 23.95
N GLN A 243 51.83 -25.99 23.63
CA GLN A 243 52.81 -26.69 24.44
C GLN A 243 52.99 -26.06 25.83
N ALA A 244 52.86 -24.74 25.96
CA ALA A 244 52.95 -24.02 27.23
C ALA A 244 51.69 -24.18 28.11
N TYR A 245 50.50 -24.07 27.52
CA TYR A 245 49.22 -24.05 28.25
C TYR A 245 48.46 -25.39 28.23
N TRP A 246 48.78 -26.29 27.32
CA TRP A 246 48.27 -27.65 27.19
C TRP A 246 49.45 -28.61 26.95
N PRO A 247 50.38 -28.75 27.92
CA PRO A 247 51.52 -29.64 27.74
C PRO A 247 51.02 -31.04 27.39
N ALA A 248 51.68 -31.67 26.42
CA ALA A 248 51.41 -33.05 26.07
C ALA A 248 51.46 -33.88 27.35
N ARG A 249 50.48 -34.78 27.54
CA ARG A 249 50.48 -35.68 28.68
C ARG A 249 51.86 -36.35 28.73
N PRO A 250 52.62 -36.24 29.84
CA PRO A 250 53.88 -36.95 29.95
C PRO A 250 53.56 -38.42 29.64
N ALA A 251 54.25 -38.99 28.64
CA ALA A 251 54.10 -40.39 28.30
C ALA A 251 54.14 -41.14 29.62
N ALA A 252 53.05 -41.84 29.96
CA ALA A 252 52.96 -42.54 31.23
C ALA A 252 54.24 -43.33 31.37
N ASP A 253 55.02 -43.02 32.41
CA ASP A 253 56.35 -43.57 32.63
C ASP A 253 56.24 -45.07 32.37
N PRO A 254 56.88 -45.62 31.31
CA PRO A 254 56.69 -47.00 30.95
C PRO A 254 57.14 -47.79 32.17
N GLY A 255 56.17 -48.41 32.86
CA GLY A 255 56.44 -49.13 34.08
C GLY A 255 57.62 -50.09 33.86
N PRO A 256 58.48 -50.31 34.87
CA PRO A 256 59.69 -51.11 34.72
C PRO A 256 59.29 -52.55 34.41
N GLY A 257 59.21 -52.90 33.13
CA GLY A 257 58.64 -54.17 32.70
C GLY A 257 58.70 -54.36 31.19
N THR A 258 59.82 -54.93 30.72
CA THR A 258 59.94 -55.72 29.49
C THR A 258 59.42 -55.07 28.20
N GLY A 259 60.25 -54.22 27.59
CA GLY A 259 60.07 -53.87 26.18
C GLY A 259 60.52 -55.01 25.26
N PRO A 260 59.71 -55.47 24.27
CA PRO A 260 60.26 -56.08 23.08
C PRO A 260 60.97 -55.00 22.23
N ALA A 261 62.05 -55.38 21.58
CA ALA A 261 62.90 -54.51 20.78
C ALA A 261 62.08 -53.74 19.73
N VAL A 262 62.17 -52.41 19.78
CA VAL A 262 61.66 -51.50 18.74
C VAL A 262 62.48 -51.75 17.46
N PRO A 263 61.87 -52.21 16.35
CA PRO A 263 62.58 -52.32 15.09
C PRO A 263 62.97 -50.91 14.59
N ALA A 264 64.18 -50.81 14.03
CA ALA A 264 64.72 -49.56 13.50
C ALA A 264 63.77 -48.91 12.49
N ALA A 265 63.63 -47.59 12.58
CA ALA A 265 62.79 -46.81 11.69
C ALA A 265 63.21 -47.06 10.22
N PRO A 266 62.26 -47.37 9.31
CA PRO A 266 62.57 -47.62 7.92
C PRO A 266 63.15 -46.37 7.27
N SER A 267 64.16 -46.54 6.42
CA SER A 267 64.79 -45.43 5.73
C SER A 267 63.81 -44.80 4.74
N TYR A 268 63.99 -43.51 4.44
CA TYR A 268 63.13 -42.77 3.50
C TYR A 268 63.01 -43.46 2.12
N ARG A 269 64.01 -44.26 1.75
CA ARG A 269 64.03 -45.07 0.53
C ARG A 269 63.06 -46.25 0.57
N GLU A 270 62.90 -46.89 1.72
CA GLU A 270 61.98 -48.02 1.92
C GLU A 270 60.52 -47.56 1.92
N VAL A 271 60.27 -46.36 2.46
CA VAL A 271 58.96 -45.70 2.39
C VAL A 271 58.60 -45.35 0.94
N ALA A 272 59.56 -44.81 0.17
CA ALA A 272 59.34 -44.46 -1.22
C ALA A 272 59.12 -45.68 -2.15
N GLU A 273 59.76 -46.81 -1.88
CA GLU A 273 59.51 -48.07 -2.61
C GLU A 273 58.18 -48.73 -2.23
N SER A 274 57.77 -48.63 -0.96
CA SER A 274 56.46 -49.11 -0.50
C SER A 274 55.30 -48.37 -1.19
N VAL A 275 55.40 -47.05 -1.33
CA VAL A 275 54.39 -46.22 -2.03
C VAL A 275 54.32 -46.54 -3.53
N ARG A 276 55.42 -46.91 -4.19
CA ARG A 276 55.40 -47.34 -5.60
C ARG A 276 54.75 -48.71 -5.79
N ARG A 277 54.93 -49.65 -4.86
CA ARG A 277 54.28 -50.98 -4.92
C ARG A 277 52.78 -50.91 -4.61
N ALA A 278 52.33 -49.91 -3.85
CA ALA A 278 50.92 -49.72 -3.47
C ALA A 278 50.00 -49.21 -4.60
N ARG A 279 50.52 -48.87 -5.80
CA ARG A 279 49.72 -48.49 -6.98
C ARG A 279 49.24 -49.67 -7.84
N GLY A 280 49.37 -50.91 -7.34
CA GLY A 280 48.74 -52.09 -7.93
C GLY A 280 47.22 -52.16 -7.68
N PRO A 281 46.50 -53.12 -8.31
CA PRO A 281 45.06 -53.27 -8.16
C PRO A 281 44.66 -53.43 -6.69
N ARG A 282 43.57 -52.73 -6.34
CA ARG A 282 43.00 -52.56 -5.00
C ARG A 282 42.99 -53.88 -4.21
N PRO A 283 43.67 -53.99 -3.06
CA PRO A 283 43.65 -55.20 -2.25
C PRO A 283 42.27 -55.43 -1.65
N ALA A 284 41.93 -56.72 -1.46
CA ALA A 284 40.69 -57.18 -0.87
C ALA A 284 40.47 -56.60 0.55
N PRO A 285 39.21 -56.41 0.98
CA PRO A 285 38.88 -55.86 2.29
C PRO A 285 39.28 -56.86 3.38
N GLY A 286 40.41 -56.60 4.06
CA GLY A 286 40.87 -57.48 5.14
C GLY A 286 42.24 -57.14 5.75
N GLY A 287 43.04 -56.28 5.12
CA GLY A 287 44.30 -55.83 5.71
C GLY A 287 44.12 -54.59 6.57
N ARG A 288 44.37 -54.70 7.89
CA ARG A 288 44.59 -53.52 8.75
C ARG A 288 45.74 -52.70 8.17
N THR A 289 45.43 -51.52 7.64
CA THR A 289 46.43 -50.55 7.22
C THR A 289 47.17 -49.99 8.43
N PRO A 290 48.47 -49.65 8.34
CA PRO A 290 49.22 -48.95 9.40
C PRO A 290 48.70 -47.53 9.75
N ALA A 291 47.52 -47.16 9.23
CA ALA A 291 46.85 -45.89 9.48
C ALA A 291 45.81 -45.97 10.61
N ASP A 292 45.65 -47.13 11.24
CA ASP A 292 44.76 -47.34 12.41
C ASP A 292 45.45 -47.05 13.76
N ASP A 293 46.66 -46.46 13.76
CA ASP A 293 47.23 -45.96 15.01
C ASP A 293 46.27 -44.89 15.56
N PRO A 294 45.70 -45.10 16.77
CA PRO A 294 44.74 -44.17 17.33
C PRO A 294 45.41 -42.81 17.45
N LEU A 295 44.85 -41.81 16.75
CA LEU A 295 45.29 -40.43 16.89
C LEU A 295 45.37 -40.10 18.39
N PRO A 296 46.47 -39.48 18.83
CA PRO A 296 46.67 -39.19 20.24
C PRO A 296 45.46 -38.40 20.76
N VAL A 297 44.77 -38.96 21.76
CA VAL A 297 43.59 -38.30 22.35
C VAL A 297 44.05 -36.96 22.94
N PRO A 298 43.48 -35.82 22.51
CA PRO A 298 43.94 -34.52 22.94
C PRO A 298 43.77 -34.36 24.45
N HIS A 299 44.81 -33.85 25.11
CA HIS A 299 44.81 -33.70 26.56
C HIS A 299 43.84 -32.59 26.97
N ARG A 300 42.81 -32.94 27.75
CA ARG A 300 41.88 -31.98 28.34
C ARG A 300 42.45 -31.41 29.64
N ARG A 301 42.50 -30.08 29.76
CA ARG A 301 42.96 -29.34 30.94
C ARG A 301 41.77 -28.76 31.68
N GLN A 302 41.80 -28.80 33.01
CA GLN A 302 40.82 -28.07 33.82
C GLN A 302 41.01 -26.56 33.62
N VAL A 303 39.92 -25.83 33.39
CA VAL A 303 39.95 -24.36 33.23
C VAL A 303 40.65 -23.69 34.41
N ARG A 304 40.44 -24.14 35.65
CA ARG A 304 41.17 -23.62 36.83
C ARG A 304 42.68 -23.60 36.62
N SER A 305 43.28 -24.73 36.25
CA SER A 305 44.74 -24.84 36.05
C SER A 305 45.23 -23.99 34.88
N LEU A 306 44.38 -23.73 33.89
CA LEU A 306 44.68 -22.77 32.82
C LEU A 306 44.72 -21.33 33.37
N LEU A 307 43.73 -20.95 34.19
CA LEU A 307 43.65 -19.62 34.81
C LEU A 307 44.81 -19.33 35.75
N GLU A 308 45.22 -20.29 36.58
CA GLU A 308 46.40 -20.19 37.45
C GLU A 308 47.65 -19.84 36.63
N ARG A 309 47.81 -20.49 35.47
CA ARG A 309 48.93 -20.23 34.57
C ARG A 309 48.84 -18.86 33.92
N ILE A 310 47.65 -18.45 33.45
CA ILE A 310 47.42 -17.12 32.87
C ILE A 310 47.77 -16.01 33.88
N ILE A 311 47.34 -16.15 35.14
CA ILE A 311 47.64 -15.17 36.20
C ILE A 311 49.15 -15.09 36.46
N ALA A 312 49.83 -16.25 36.49
CA ALA A 312 51.28 -16.30 36.71
C ALA A 312 52.07 -15.66 35.56
N ASP A 313 51.60 -15.83 34.31
CA ASP A 313 52.26 -15.27 33.12
C ASP A 313 51.95 -13.76 32.90
N MET A 314 51.05 -13.15 33.70
CA MET A 314 50.76 -11.71 33.70
C MET A 314 51.12 -11.08 35.05
N PRO A 315 52.38 -10.72 35.33
CA PRO A 315 52.76 -10.18 36.64
C PRO A 315 52.12 -8.81 36.94
N ASP A 316 51.94 -7.97 35.91
CA ASP A 316 51.41 -6.62 36.04
C ASP A 316 49.91 -6.63 36.40
N ALA A 317 49.55 -5.92 37.47
CA ALA A 317 48.17 -5.79 37.90
C ALA A 317 47.34 -4.91 36.96
N ASP A 318 47.94 -3.91 36.33
CA ASP A 318 47.22 -3.00 35.44
C ASP A 318 46.84 -3.71 34.14
N GLU A 319 47.73 -4.55 33.59
CA GLU A 319 47.42 -5.42 32.44
C GLU A 319 46.29 -6.40 32.77
N ARG A 320 46.34 -7.08 33.92
CA ARG A 320 45.27 -8.01 34.33
C ARG A 320 43.93 -7.28 34.47
N ARG A 321 43.93 -6.07 35.03
CA ARG A 321 42.74 -5.25 35.17
C ARG A 321 42.18 -4.82 33.81
N MET A 322 43.04 -4.33 32.93
CA MET A 322 42.67 -3.94 31.57
C MET A 322 42.00 -5.10 30.83
N VAL A 323 42.61 -6.30 30.84
CA VAL A 323 42.02 -7.47 30.16
C VAL A 323 40.67 -7.85 30.78
N ALA A 324 40.52 -7.80 32.11
CA ALA A 324 39.25 -8.06 32.78
C ALA A 324 38.16 -7.05 32.40
N GLU A 325 38.49 -5.76 32.38
CA GLU A 325 37.57 -4.68 32.01
C GLU A 325 37.18 -4.76 30.53
N VAL A 326 38.15 -4.96 29.64
CA VAL A 326 37.90 -5.18 28.22
C VAL A 326 37.04 -6.41 28.02
N ALA A 327 37.23 -7.48 28.78
CA ALA A 327 36.38 -8.67 28.72
C ALA A 327 34.98 -8.44 29.33
N GLY A 328 34.70 -7.30 29.97
CA GLY A 328 33.38 -6.89 30.44
C GLY A 328 33.16 -6.99 31.95
N ILE A 329 34.17 -7.37 32.72
CA ILE A 329 34.10 -7.37 34.19
C ILE A 329 34.22 -5.92 34.69
N GLY A 330 33.45 -5.58 35.73
CA GLY A 330 33.35 -4.21 36.24
C GLY A 330 32.25 -3.36 35.58
N LEU A 331 31.72 -3.81 34.44
CA LEU A 331 30.52 -3.19 33.85
C LEU A 331 29.27 -3.50 34.70
N SER A 332 28.36 -2.54 34.74
CA SER A 332 27.04 -2.71 35.37
C SER A 332 26.30 -3.86 34.71
N ALA A 333 25.38 -4.53 35.44
CA ALA A 333 24.65 -5.69 34.90
C ALA A 333 23.91 -5.39 33.57
N ARG A 334 23.56 -4.12 33.32
CA ARG A 334 22.93 -3.68 32.06
C ARG A 334 23.90 -3.60 30.87
N LEU A 335 25.17 -3.32 31.14
CA LEU A 335 26.23 -3.17 30.13
C LEU A 335 27.14 -4.39 30.04
N ARG A 336 27.04 -5.30 31.01
CA ARG A 336 27.80 -6.53 31.03
C ARG A 336 27.32 -7.43 29.89
N PRO A 337 28.21 -7.80 28.95
CA PRO A 337 27.88 -8.80 27.95
C PRO A 337 27.43 -10.07 28.68
N PRO A 338 26.40 -10.77 28.21
CA PRO A 338 26.02 -12.06 28.78
C PRO A 338 27.19 -13.01 28.58
N HIS A 339 27.95 -13.22 29.64
CA HIS A 339 29.13 -14.06 29.59
C HIS A 339 28.73 -15.52 29.64
N ARG A 340 29.53 -16.30 28.93
CA ARG A 340 29.53 -17.74 28.98
C ARG A 340 30.74 -18.19 29.82
N PRO A 341 30.77 -19.45 30.29
CA PRO A 341 31.57 -19.84 31.44
C PRO A 341 33.09 -19.64 31.27
N ILE A 342 33.65 -19.80 30.07
CA ILE A 342 35.11 -19.75 29.87
C ILE A 342 35.60 -18.29 29.92
N GLY A 343 35.03 -17.42 29.10
CA GLY A 343 35.37 -16.01 29.03
C GLY A 343 35.09 -15.28 30.35
N TYR A 344 33.99 -15.64 31.03
CA TYR A 344 33.70 -15.12 32.37
C TYR A 344 34.78 -15.53 33.37
N ALA A 345 35.13 -16.82 33.43
CA ALA A 345 36.11 -17.32 34.38
C ALA A 345 37.49 -16.67 34.16
N VAL A 346 37.91 -16.48 32.91
CA VAL A 346 39.16 -15.75 32.58
C VAL A 346 39.11 -14.33 33.11
N ALA A 347 38.11 -13.55 32.70
CA ALA A 347 38.00 -12.16 33.10
C ALA A 347 37.86 -11.99 34.61
N ARG A 348 37.10 -12.87 35.27
CA ARG A 348 36.88 -12.86 36.71
C ARG A 348 38.13 -13.23 37.49
N ALA A 349 38.90 -14.21 37.05
CA ALA A 349 40.16 -14.60 37.71
C ALA A 349 41.17 -13.44 37.67
N LEU A 350 41.25 -12.75 36.53
CA LEU A 350 42.08 -11.57 36.36
C LEU A 350 41.62 -10.42 37.29
N ASP A 351 40.33 -10.08 37.35
CA ASP A 351 39.77 -9.10 38.31
C ASP A 351 40.08 -9.45 39.78
N LEU A 352 39.89 -10.71 40.17
CA LEU A 352 40.15 -11.15 41.53
C LEU A 352 41.63 -11.02 41.90
N SER A 353 42.53 -11.28 40.94
CA SER A 353 43.98 -11.21 41.13
C SER A 353 44.54 -9.79 41.27
N THR A 354 43.80 -8.76 40.84
CA THR A 354 44.25 -7.34 40.94
C THR A 354 43.85 -6.69 42.25
N ARG A 355 43.01 -7.34 43.05
CA ARG A 355 42.56 -6.81 44.34
C ARG A 355 43.72 -6.60 45.31
N PRO A 356 43.59 -5.64 46.26
CA PRO A 356 44.54 -5.46 47.35
C PRO A 356 44.74 -6.78 48.12
N PRO A 357 45.94 -7.06 48.67
CA PRO A 357 46.24 -8.33 49.34
C PRO A 357 45.21 -8.73 50.41
N ALA A 358 44.71 -7.77 51.19
CA ALA A 358 43.69 -8.01 52.23
C ALA A 358 42.31 -8.44 51.69
N ARG A 359 42.03 -8.25 50.40
CA ARG A 359 40.76 -8.59 49.72
C ARG A 359 40.93 -9.58 48.57
N ARG A 360 42.17 -9.98 48.28
CA ARG A 360 42.49 -10.96 47.24
C ARG A 360 42.23 -12.36 47.82
N PRO A 361 41.39 -13.18 47.16
CA PRO A 361 41.23 -14.56 47.61
C PRO A 361 42.58 -15.30 47.49
N GLU A 362 42.82 -16.27 48.38
CA GLU A 362 44.04 -17.11 48.34
C GLU A 362 44.21 -17.82 46.99
N ASP A 363 43.09 -18.23 46.38
CA ASP A 363 43.05 -18.85 45.06
C ASP A 363 42.03 -18.13 44.15
N PRO A 364 42.46 -17.08 43.43
CA PRO A 364 41.60 -16.34 42.50
C PRO A 364 41.03 -17.21 41.36
N ALA A 365 41.78 -18.22 40.90
CA ALA A 365 41.36 -19.09 39.80
C ALA A 365 40.22 -20.02 40.23
N ARG A 366 40.32 -20.63 41.42
CA ARG A 366 39.24 -21.45 41.97
C ARG A 366 37.97 -20.64 42.18
N VAL A 367 38.07 -19.48 42.82
CA VAL A 367 36.91 -18.60 43.08
C VAL A 367 36.27 -18.14 41.77
N ALA A 368 37.05 -17.84 40.74
CA ALA A 368 36.52 -17.46 39.43
C ALA A 368 35.75 -18.60 38.74
N VAL A 369 36.22 -19.85 38.84
CA VAL A 369 35.50 -21.01 38.29
C VAL A 369 34.22 -21.29 39.08
N GLU A 370 34.23 -21.10 40.39
CA GLU A 370 33.02 -21.22 41.23
C GLU A 370 31.99 -20.13 40.90
N ASP A 371 32.43 -18.87 40.77
CA ASP A 371 31.60 -17.75 40.32
C ASP A 371 31.04 -18.05 38.91
N ALA A 372 31.85 -18.54 37.97
CA ALA A 372 31.42 -18.92 36.63
C ALA A 372 30.39 -20.06 36.66
N ARG A 373 30.57 -21.05 37.54
CA ARG A 373 29.61 -22.15 37.71
C ARG A 373 28.26 -21.68 38.20
N ARG A 374 28.26 -20.74 39.14
CA ARG A 374 27.03 -20.15 39.69
C ARG A 374 26.33 -19.28 38.66
N ASP A 375 27.07 -18.45 37.94
CA ASP A 375 26.49 -17.39 37.10
C ASP A 375 26.24 -17.84 35.65
N CYS A 376 27.04 -18.78 35.13
CA CYS A 376 27.02 -19.20 33.72
C CYS A 376 26.77 -20.71 33.50
N GLY A 377 26.79 -21.54 34.55
CA GLY A 377 26.61 -22.99 34.46
C GLY A 377 27.92 -23.79 34.33
N HIS A 378 27.85 -25.01 33.78
CA HIS A 378 29.00 -25.93 33.80
C HIS A 378 30.27 -25.35 33.13
N VAL A 379 31.40 -25.39 33.83
CA VAL A 379 32.74 -25.05 33.31
C VAL A 379 33.49 -26.34 32.99
N PRO A 380 33.58 -26.75 31.70
CA PRO A 380 34.17 -28.03 31.32
C PRO A 380 35.70 -28.02 31.44
N ALA A 381 36.30 -29.21 31.48
CA ALA A 381 37.70 -29.36 31.08
C ALA A 381 37.77 -29.31 29.56
N VAL A 382 38.74 -28.57 29.02
CA VAL A 382 38.81 -28.23 27.60
C VAL A 382 40.16 -28.63 27.00
N THR A 383 40.15 -29.06 25.75
CA THR A 383 41.34 -29.07 24.88
C THR A 383 41.66 -27.64 24.42
N GLN A 384 42.80 -27.44 23.76
CA GLN A 384 43.12 -26.16 23.13
C GLN A 384 42.06 -25.76 22.08
N GLU A 385 41.67 -26.70 21.22
CA GLU A 385 40.65 -26.46 20.20
C GLU A 385 39.30 -26.10 20.82
N GLU A 386 38.86 -26.87 21.82
CA GLU A 386 37.61 -26.60 22.55
C GLU A 386 37.65 -25.23 23.25
N PHE A 387 38.81 -24.81 23.76
CA PHE A 387 38.99 -23.48 24.33
C PHE A 387 38.85 -22.39 23.27
N VAL A 388 39.54 -22.51 22.12
CA VAL A 388 39.48 -21.49 21.05
C VAL A 388 38.07 -21.36 20.49
N ARG A 389 37.46 -22.48 20.06
CA ARG A 389 36.10 -22.48 19.53
C ARG A 389 35.11 -21.97 20.58
N GLY A 390 35.23 -22.46 21.82
CA GLY A 390 34.42 -22.00 22.93
C GLY A 390 34.49 -20.48 23.08
N VAL A 391 35.68 -19.92 23.29
CA VAL A 391 35.88 -18.48 23.47
C VAL A 391 35.34 -17.66 22.29
N VAL A 392 35.56 -18.08 21.04
CA VAL A 392 35.03 -17.39 19.86
C VAL A 392 33.51 -17.35 19.87
N HIS A 393 32.87 -18.50 20.06
CA HIS A 393 31.41 -18.60 20.16
C HIS A 393 30.85 -17.80 21.33
N GLU A 394 31.51 -17.87 22.49
CA GLU A 394 31.11 -17.12 23.69
C GLU A 394 31.15 -15.60 23.46
N GLN A 395 32.20 -15.07 22.84
CA GLN A 395 32.30 -13.64 22.54
C GLN A 395 31.28 -13.21 21.46
N ALA A 396 31.06 -14.04 20.45
CA ALA A 396 30.08 -13.77 19.40
C ALA A 396 28.65 -13.72 19.95
N ASP A 397 28.25 -14.71 20.75
CA ASP A 397 26.97 -14.76 21.45
C ASP A 397 26.77 -13.54 22.35
N ALA A 398 27.81 -13.17 23.11
CA ALA A 398 27.78 -12.03 24.01
C ALA A 398 27.55 -10.72 23.25
N ALA A 399 28.24 -10.52 22.12
CA ALA A 399 28.06 -9.34 21.28
C ALA A 399 26.68 -9.31 20.60
N ARG A 400 26.18 -10.47 20.11
CA ARG A 400 24.85 -10.61 19.52
C ARG A 400 23.75 -10.22 20.50
N GLN A 401 23.81 -10.73 21.73
CA GLN A 401 22.84 -10.41 22.77
C GLN A 401 22.91 -8.93 23.20
N ALA A 402 24.12 -8.36 23.29
CA ALA A 402 24.28 -6.93 23.57
C ALA A 402 23.62 -6.06 22.48
N ARG A 403 23.79 -6.39 21.20
CA ARG A 403 23.12 -5.70 20.09
C ARG A 403 21.60 -5.86 20.14
N ALA A 404 21.10 -7.05 20.46
CA ALA A 404 19.67 -7.29 20.62
C ALA A 404 19.07 -6.42 21.74
N ALA A 405 19.74 -6.35 22.90
CA ALA A 405 19.31 -5.51 24.02
C ALA A 405 19.27 -4.02 23.65
N LEU A 406 20.29 -3.53 22.93
CA LEU A 406 20.35 -2.14 22.44
C LEU A 406 19.22 -1.84 21.45
N ARG A 407 18.88 -2.79 20.56
CA ARG A 407 17.77 -2.65 19.62
C ARG A 407 16.44 -2.52 20.35
N THR A 408 16.16 -3.41 21.30
CA THR A 408 14.93 -3.35 22.11
C THR A 408 14.82 -2.03 22.89
N GLU A 409 15.92 -1.56 23.47
CA GLU A 409 15.94 -0.27 24.18
C GLU A 409 15.67 0.92 23.23
N THR A 410 16.22 0.88 22.02
CA THR A 410 15.99 1.92 21.00
C THR A 410 14.53 1.92 20.51
N GLU A 411 13.95 0.73 20.31
CA GLU A 411 12.53 0.56 19.94
C GLU A 411 11.61 1.08 21.06
N LYS A 412 11.91 0.78 22.33
CA LYS A 412 11.17 1.32 23.49
C LYS A 412 11.21 2.85 23.56
N ARG A 413 12.38 3.46 23.29
CA ARG A 413 12.53 4.92 23.27
C ARG A 413 11.76 5.58 22.12
N ARG A 414 11.69 4.93 20.96
CA ARG A 414 10.87 5.41 19.83
C ARG A 414 9.38 5.30 20.14
N GLY A 415 8.93 4.17 20.68
CA GLY A 415 7.52 3.95 21.00
C GLY A 415 6.99 4.80 22.18
N THR A 416 7.85 5.25 23.09
CA THR A 416 7.46 6.14 24.20
C THR A 416 7.50 7.63 23.84
N GLY A 417 8.18 8.00 22.74
CA GLY A 417 8.31 9.38 22.29
C GLY A 417 7.12 9.90 21.46
N GLU A 418 6.29 9.03 20.90
CA GLU A 418 5.16 9.44 20.02
C GLU A 418 3.84 9.74 20.79
N GLY A 419 3.80 9.53 22.11
CA GLY A 419 2.63 9.81 22.94
C GLY A 419 2.64 11.15 23.69
N GLY A 420 3.76 11.88 23.64
CA GLY A 420 3.93 13.18 24.30
C GLY A 420 3.75 14.34 23.33
N GLY A 421 2.64 14.37 22.59
CA GLY A 421 2.25 15.58 21.86
C GLY A 421 2.01 16.72 22.84
N PRO A 422 2.51 17.94 22.56
CA PRO A 422 2.25 19.10 23.40
C PRO A 422 0.79 19.52 23.20
N ASP A 423 -0.12 18.94 23.96
CA ASP A 423 -1.36 19.63 24.29
C ASP A 423 -1.00 20.75 25.27
N ALA A 424 -0.63 21.91 24.69
CA ALA A 424 -0.54 23.21 25.33
C ALA A 424 -1.13 24.26 24.38
#